data_AF-A0A9P7XRV6-F1
#
_entry.id   AF-A0A9P7XRV6-F1
#
_cell.length_a   1.000
_cell.length_b   1.000
_cell.length_c   1.000
_cell.angle_alpha   90.00
_cell.angle_beta   90.00
_cell.angle_gamma   90.00
#
_symmetry.space_group_name_H-M   'P 1'
#
loop_
_entity.id
_entity.type
_entity.pdbx_description
1 polymer ?
#
loop_
_entity_poly.entity_id
_entity_poly.type
_entity_poly.pdbx_seq_one_letter_code
_entity_poly.pdbx_strand_id
1 'polypeptide(L)'
;MSVSRHQVLGAYRNLLKAQKLTFKGDWATLAAAREKTYTEFNLKRSETDETKIKEQLHLAEQVASLLRHNLAQAVQVDGNKNLYSLKLNEEHELGDNETLRQASKLRRLKNQQAGGQPSTGGGCGSPSCCSGH
;
A
#
# COMPACT_ATOMS: atom_id res chain seq x y z
N MET A 1 5.71 30.58 15.22
CA MET A 1 4.87 29.57 15.90
C MET A 1 5.80 28.57 16.56
N SER A 2 6.04 28.70 17.86
CA SER A 2 6.81 27.74 18.66
C SER A 2 5.99 26.48 18.88
N VAL A 3 6.65 25.32 18.98
CA VAL A 3 5.94 24.05 19.20
C VAL A 3 5.57 23.93 20.68
N SER A 4 4.28 23.76 20.95
CA SER A 4 3.81 23.52 22.32
C SER A 4 3.83 22.03 22.67
N ARG A 5 4.07 21.73 23.96
CA ARG A 5 3.92 20.37 24.50
C ARG A 5 2.55 19.76 24.21
N HIS A 6 1.51 20.60 24.15
CA HIS A 6 0.15 20.17 23.81
C HIS A 6 0.06 19.59 22.41
N GLN A 7 0.70 20.22 21.42
CA GLN A 7 0.72 19.73 20.03
C GLN A 7 1.41 18.36 19.93
N VAL A 8 2.56 18.20 20.59
CA VAL A 8 3.30 16.92 20.63
C VAL A 8 2.44 15.80 21.21
N LEU A 9 1.76 16.06 22.33
CA LEU A 9 0.86 15.09 22.94
C LEU A 9 -0.38 14.80 22.08
N GLY A 10 -0.87 15.81 21.36
CA GLY A 10 -1.95 15.67 20.39
C GLY A 10 -1.59 14.68 19.28
N ALA A 11 -0.44 14.88 18.63
CA ALA A 11 0.05 13.99 17.58
C ALA A 11 0.30 12.56 18.10
N TYR A 12 0.91 12.42 19.29
CA TYR A 12 1.12 11.12 19.91
C TYR A 12 -0.20 10.37 20.13
N ARG A 13 -1.22 11.03 20.69
CA ARG A 13 -2.54 10.43 20.89
C ARG A 13 -3.23 10.10 19.57
N ASN A 14 -3.09 10.95 18.57
CA ASN A 14 -3.65 10.71 17.24
C ASN A 14 -3.06 9.43 16.62
N LEU A 15 -1.75 9.26 16.70
CA LEU A 15 -1.05 8.08 16.20
C LEU A 15 -1.50 6.80 16.93
N LEU A 16 -1.63 6.84 18.27
CA LEU A 16 -2.13 5.70 19.04
C LEU A 16 -3.59 5.33 18.70
N LYS A 17 -4.43 6.33 18.40
CA LYS A 17 -5.80 6.10 17.95
C LYS A 17 -5.82 5.44 16.57
N ALA A 18 -5.02 5.94 15.62
CA ALA A 18 -4.88 5.35 14.30
C ALA A 18 -4.47 3.87 14.39
N GLN A 19 -3.41 3.55 15.15
CA GLN A 19 -2.98 2.17 15.38
C GLN A 19 -4.09 1.28 15.95
N LYS A 20 -4.85 1.77 16.94
CA LYS A 20 -5.94 1.01 17.55
C LYS A 20 -7.06 0.69 16.55
N LEU A 21 -7.35 1.62 15.64
CA LEU A 21 -8.37 1.44 14.61
C LEU A 21 -7.87 0.46 13.53
N THR A 22 -6.63 0.65 13.05
CA THR A 22 -6.04 -0.17 11.99
C THR A 22 -5.81 -1.62 12.41
N PHE A 23 -5.27 -1.85 13.62
CA PHE A 23 -4.93 -3.19 14.10
C PHE A 23 -6.02 -3.81 14.99
N LYS A 24 -7.29 -3.44 14.77
CA LYS A 24 -8.41 -3.94 15.59
C LYS A 24 -8.59 -5.46 15.38
N GLY A 25 -8.26 -6.23 16.43
CA GLY A 25 -8.32 -7.69 16.42
C GLY A 25 -6.94 -8.36 16.25
N ASP A 26 -5.90 -7.58 15.93
CA ASP A 26 -4.51 -8.04 15.90
C ASP A 26 -3.73 -7.38 17.05
N TRP A 27 -3.85 -7.99 18.23
CA TRP A 27 -3.25 -7.48 19.46
C TRP A 27 -1.72 -7.50 19.44
N ALA A 28 -1.11 -8.49 18.77
CA ALA A 28 0.33 -8.63 18.67
C ALA A 28 0.92 -7.46 17.86
N THR A 29 0.36 -7.20 16.68
CA THR A 29 0.80 -6.07 15.83
C THR A 29 0.50 -4.73 16.50
N LEU A 30 -0.65 -4.59 17.18
CA LEU A 30 -0.97 -3.38 17.93
C LEU A 30 0.05 -3.11 19.05
N ALA A 31 0.44 -4.14 19.80
CA ALA A 31 1.42 -4.00 20.89
C ALA A 31 2.79 -3.57 20.34
N ALA A 32 3.27 -4.24 19.29
CA ALA A 32 4.54 -3.90 18.64
C ALA A 32 4.53 -2.48 18.07
N ALA A 33 3.45 -2.06 17.40
CA ALA A 33 3.31 -0.71 16.86
C ALA A 33 3.35 0.36 17.97
N ARG A 34 2.67 0.12 19.09
CA ARG A 34 2.69 1.03 20.25
C ARG A 34 4.06 1.14 20.88
N GLU A 35 4.77 0.03 21.03
CA GLU A 35 6.12 -0.01 21.58
C GLU A 35 7.10 0.78 20.71
N LYS A 36 7.02 0.61 19.38
CA LYS A 36 7.83 1.39 18.43
C LYS A 36 7.55 2.88 18.54
N THR A 37 6.27 3.27 18.58
CA THR A 37 5.90 4.68 18.77
C THR A 37 6.41 5.23 20.10
N TYR A 38 6.29 4.48 21.19
CA TYR A 38 6.83 4.90 22.49
C TYR A 38 8.34 5.10 22.43
N THR A 39 9.07 4.14 21.85
CA THR A 39 10.53 4.19 21.73
C THR A 39 10.99 5.41 20.95
N GLU A 40 10.40 5.66 19.78
CA GLU A 40 10.74 6.81 18.93
C GLU A 40 10.50 8.15 19.63
N PHE A 41 9.33 8.31 20.27
CA PHE A 41 9.02 9.53 21.02
C PHE A 41 9.92 9.72 22.24
N ASN A 42 10.34 8.63 22.88
CA ASN A 42 11.22 8.70 24.03
C ASN A 42 12.67 9.02 23.62
N LEU A 43 13.16 8.46 22.51
CA LEU A 43 14.48 8.77 21.95
C LEU A 43 14.62 10.25 21.60
N LYS A 44 13.55 10.87 21.11
CA LYS A 44 13.52 12.27 20.67
C LYS A 44 13.06 13.25 21.76
N ARG A 45 12.85 12.77 22.99
CA ARG A 45 12.32 13.57 24.11
C ARG A 45 13.20 14.76 24.49
N SER A 46 14.52 14.63 24.32
CA SER A 46 15.51 15.65 24.65
C SER A 46 15.86 16.57 23.47
N GLU A 47 15.20 16.45 22.31
CA GLU A 47 15.43 17.35 21.19
C GLU A 47 14.94 18.76 21.55
N THR A 48 15.80 19.76 21.36
CA THR A 48 15.50 21.17 21.64
C THR A 48 15.35 22.02 20.38
N ASP A 49 15.67 21.46 19.22
CA ASP A 49 15.58 22.14 17.93
C ASP A 49 14.12 22.17 17.44
N GLU A 50 13.54 23.37 17.39
CA GLU A 50 12.15 23.56 16.96
C GLU A 50 11.87 23.04 15.54
N THR A 51 12.85 23.10 14.65
CA THR A 51 12.67 22.67 13.25
C THR A 51 12.49 21.17 13.17
N LYS A 52 13.37 20.42 13.81
CA LYS A 52 13.30 18.96 13.91
C LYS A 52 12.04 18.49 14.65
N ILE A 53 11.64 19.19 15.71
CA ILE A 53 10.40 18.86 16.42
C ILE A 53 9.19 18.99 15.48
N LYS A 54 9.13 20.04 14.65
CA LYS A 54 8.05 20.20 13.65
C LYS A 54 8.07 19.11 12.59
N GLU A 55 9.24 18.76 12.09
CA GLU A 55 9.39 17.67 11.12
C GLU A 55 8.91 16.33 11.71
N GLN A 56 9.27 16.03 12.95
CA GLN A 56 8.83 14.83 13.65
C GLN A 56 7.32 14.81 13.91
N LEU A 57 6.74 15.95 14.26
CA LEU A 57 5.29 16.13 14.38
C LEU A 57 4.58 15.83 13.07
N HIS A 58 5.08 16.42 11.98
CA HIS A 58 4.52 16.21 10.66
C HIS A 58 4.65 14.75 10.22
N LEU A 59 5.79 14.13 10.49
CA LEU A 59 6.00 12.71 10.24
C LEU A 59 4.98 11.85 11.02
N ALA A 60 4.74 12.15 12.29
CA ALA A 60 3.77 11.42 13.10
C ALA A 60 2.34 11.54 12.54
N GLU A 61 1.96 12.71 12.04
CA GLU A 61 0.68 12.93 11.37
C GLU A 61 0.58 12.17 10.05
N GLN A 62 1.63 12.18 9.23
CA GLN A 62 1.70 11.39 7.99
C GLN A 62 1.57 9.90 8.26
N VAL A 63 2.27 9.37 9.27
CA VAL A 63 2.13 7.96 9.66
C VAL A 63 0.71 7.68 10.14
N ALA A 64 0.11 8.55 10.95
CA ALA A 64 -1.28 8.38 11.39
C ALA A 64 -2.28 8.41 10.22
N SER A 65 -2.00 9.20 9.18
CA SER A 65 -2.77 9.21 7.93
C SER A 65 -2.58 7.90 7.16
N LEU A 66 -1.33 7.46 6.94
CA LEU A 66 -0.99 6.21 6.27
C LEU A 66 -1.67 5.00 6.94
N LEU A 67 -1.63 4.92 8.27
CA LEU A 67 -2.27 3.85 9.03
C LEU A 67 -3.79 3.82 8.83
N ARG A 68 -4.44 4.99 8.75
CA ARG A 68 -5.90 5.10 8.57
C ARG A 68 -6.34 4.81 7.14
N HIS A 69 -5.64 5.37 6.15
CA HIS A 69 -6.07 5.41 4.77
C HIS A 69 -5.47 4.33 3.87
N ASN A 70 -4.32 3.74 4.23
CA ASN A 70 -3.55 2.90 3.31
C ASN A 70 -3.31 1.47 3.80
N LEU A 71 -3.46 1.20 5.10
CA LEU A 71 -3.31 -0.16 5.63
C LEU A 71 -4.63 -0.93 5.53
N ALA A 72 -4.80 -1.67 4.44
CA ALA A 72 -5.84 -2.67 4.32
C ALA A 72 -5.39 -3.97 5.02
N GLN A 73 -6.03 -4.34 6.13
CA GLN A 73 -5.73 -5.61 6.80
C GLN A 73 -6.58 -6.72 6.19
N ALA A 74 -5.92 -7.74 5.63
CA ALA A 74 -6.56 -8.97 5.21
C ALA A 74 -6.69 -9.91 6.41
N VAL A 75 -7.93 -10.23 6.82
CA VAL A 75 -8.23 -11.19 7.89
C VAL A 75 -8.72 -12.48 7.24
N GLN A 76 -8.10 -13.61 7.58
CA GLN A 76 -8.55 -14.91 7.10
C GLN A 76 -9.96 -15.19 7.62
N VAL A 77 -10.86 -15.63 6.74
CA VAL A 77 -12.24 -15.95 7.11
C VAL A 77 -12.25 -17.33 7.77
N ASP A 78 -12.83 -17.40 8.97
CA ASP A 78 -12.94 -18.66 9.71
C ASP A 78 -13.67 -19.72 8.87
N GLY A 79 -13.07 -20.91 8.80
CA GLY A 79 -13.61 -22.06 8.06
C GLY A 79 -13.06 -22.25 6.65
N ASN A 80 -12.25 -21.32 6.10
CA ASN A 80 -11.67 -21.51 4.78
C ASN A 80 -10.25 -20.92 4.65
N LYS A 81 -9.23 -21.78 4.61
CA LYS A 81 -7.81 -21.38 4.63
C LYS A 81 -7.38 -20.49 3.44
N ASN A 82 -8.15 -20.49 2.36
CA ASN A 82 -7.85 -19.75 1.13
C ASN A 82 -8.67 -18.46 0.97
N LEU A 83 -9.50 -18.10 1.95
CA LEU A 83 -10.38 -16.93 1.85
C LEU A 83 -9.93 -15.85 2.84
N TYR A 84 -9.60 -14.67 2.31
CA TYR A 84 -9.20 -13.52 3.12
C TYR A 84 -10.18 -12.38 2.87
N SER A 85 -10.70 -11.79 3.95
CA SER A 85 -11.54 -10.60 3.92
C SER A 85 -10.68 -9.37 4.15
N LEU A 86 -10.68 -8.45 3.18
CA LEU A 86 -10.05 -7.15 3.31
C LEU A 86 -10.95 -6.23 4.15
N LYS A 87 -10.46 -5.79 5.31
CA LYS A 87 -11.12 -4.74 6.09
C LYS A 87 -10.72 -3.39 5.53
N LEU A 88 -11.56 -2.86 4.65
CA LEU A 88 -11.50 -1.48 4.18
C LEU A 88 -12.39 -0.65 5.11
N ASN A 89 -11.82 0.39 5.72
CA ASN A 89 -12.57 1.33 6.57
C ASN A 89 -13.12 2.47 5.70
N GLU A 90 -14.14 3.20 6.17
CA GLU A 90 -14.79 4.30 5.43
C GLU A 90 -13.86 5.48 5.10
N GLU A 91 -12.74 5.60 5.80
CA GLU A 91 -11.70 6.60 5.53
C GLU A 91 -10.71 6.16 4.44
N HIS A 92 -10.66 4.89 4.00
CA HIS A 92 -9.76 4.48 2.92
C HIS A 92 -10.07 5.29 1.65
N GLU A 93 -9.08 6.02 1.14
CA GLU A 93 -9.21 6.69 -0.16
C GLU A 93 -9.41 5.61 -1.21
N LEU A 94 -10.65 5.46 -1.66
CA LEU A 94 -11.00 4.71 -2.85
C LEU A 94 -10.35 5.46 -4.01
N GLY A 95 -9.10 5.13 -4.32
CA GLY A 95 -8.45 5.66 -5.51
C GLY A 95 -9.36 5.41 -6.71
N ASP A 96 -9.69 6.46 -7.45
CA ASP A 96 -10.52 6.40 -8.65
C ASP A 96 -9.86 5.48 -9.68
N ASN A 97 -10.20 4.19 -9.61
CA ASN A 97 -9.69 3.11 -10.47
C ASN A 97 -10.08 3.29 -11.94
N GLU A 98 -10.91 4.29 -12.26
CA GLU A 98 -11.30 4.63 -13.62
C GLU A 98 -10.11 5.07 -14.47
N THR A 99 -9.14 5.81 -13.91
CA THR A 99 -7.97 6.26 -14.66
C THR A 99 -7.01 5.12 -15.02
N LEU A 100 -6.82 4.15 -14.12
CA LEU A 100 -6.02 2.93 -14.35
C LEU A 100 -6.67 1.98 -15.37
N ARG A 101 -8.00 1.84 -15.32
CA ARG A 101 -8.77 1.08 -16.32
C ARG A 101 -8.70 1.71 -17.70
N GLN A 102 -8.76 3.05 -17.79
CA GLN A 102 -8.62 3.75 -19.06
C GLN A 102 -7.19 3.61 -19.61
N ALA A 103 -6.16 3.78 -18.79
CA ALA A 103 -4.76 3.61 -19.22
C ALA A 103 -4.46 2.18 -19.72
N SER A 104 -4.96 1.15 -19.03
CA SER A 104 -4.81 -0.25 -19.47
C SER A 104 -5.60 -0.57 -20.73
N LYS A 105 -6.82 -0.03 -20.88
CA LYS A 105 -7.64 -0.15 -22.09
C LYS A 105 -6.97 0.52 -23.29
N LEU A 106 -6.43 1.73 -23.12
CA LEU A 106 -5.68 2.46 -24.15
C LEU A 106 -4.41 1.72 -24.59
N ARG A 107 -3.64 1.15 -23.65
CA ARG A 107 -2.48 0.30 -23.97
C ARG A 107 -2.87 -0.93 -24.78
N ARG A 108 -3.98 -1.58 -24.43
CA ARG A 108 -4.48 -2.76 -25.14
C ARG A 108 -4.94 -2.42 -26.57
N LEU A 109 -5.63 -1.29 -26.75
CA LEU A 109 -6.03 -0.79 -28.08
C LEU A 109 -4.81 -0.43 -28.94
N LYS A 110 -3.79 0.22 -28.36
CA LYS A 110 -2.55 0.58 -29.05
C LYS A 110 -1.74 -0.65 -29.50
N ASN A 111 -1.68 -1.71 -28.68
CA ASN A 111 -1.03 -2.97 -29.04
C ASN A 111 -1.80 -3.75 -30.12
N GLN A 112 -3.13 -3.65 -30.16
CA GLN A 112 -3.94 -4.25 -31.23
C GLN A 112 -3.77 -3.52 -32.56
N GLN A 113 -3.56 -2.20 -32.54
CA GLN A 113 -3.30 -1.39 -33.73
C GLN A 113 -1.85 -1.52 -34.24
N ALA A 114 -0.90 -1.89 -33.37
CA ALA A 114 0.50 -2.13 -33.74
C ALA A 114 0.79 -3.58 -34.22
N GLY A 115 -0.21 -4.46 -34.25
CA GLY A 115 -0.10 -5.88 -34.63
C GLY A 115 -0.46 -6.18 -36.10
N GLY A 116 -0.13 -5.28 -37.02
CA GLY A 116 -0.51 -5.37 -38.44
C GLY A 116 0.67 -5.29 -39.41
N GLN A 117 1.60 -6.24 -39.35
CA GLN A 117 2.37 -6.64 -40.53
C GLN A 117 2.70 -8.14 -40.48
N PRO A 118 1.96 -8.98 -41.22
CA PRO A 118 2.41 -10.33 -41.52
C PRO A 118 3.51 -10.27 -42.59
N SER A 119 4.74 -10.64 -42.22
CA SER A 119 5.82 -10.86 -43.18
C SER A 119 5.44 -12.03 -44.10
N THR A 120 5.28 -11.72 -45.37
CA THR A 120 4.96 -12.66 -46.45
C THR A 120 6.11 -13.66 -46.68
N GLY A 121 5.78 -14.95 -46.64
CA GLY A 121 6.28 -15.98 -47.55
C GLY A 121 7.77 -16.30 -47.57
N GLY A 122 8.17 -17.33 -46.83
CA GLY A 122 9.46 -18.02 -46.98
C GLY A 122 9.32 -19.49 -46.56
N GLY A 123 8.61 -20.28 -47.38
CA GLY A 123 8.39 -21.69 -47.12
C GLY A 123 9.67 -22.51 -47.31
N CYS A 124 10.11 -23.16 -46.24
CA CYS A 124 11.03 -24.29 -46.27
C CYS A 124 10.44 -25.37 -45.35
N GLY A 125 10.05 -26.49 -45.95
CA GLY A 125 9.33 -27.57 -45.27
C GLY A 125 8.91 -28.64 -46.27
N SER A 126 9.88 -29.17 -47.00
CA SER A 126 9.70 -30.38 -47.82
C SER A 126 9.33 -31.56 -46.91
N PRO A 127 8.26 -32.32 -47.19
CA PRO A 127 8.03 -33.61 -46.55
C PRO A 127 8.71 -34.68 -47.40
N SER A 128 9.91 -35.12 -47.02
CA SER A 128 10.54 -36.29 -47.64
C SER A 128 9.83 -37.56 -47.17
N CYS A 129 9.10 -38.15 -48.10
CA CYS A 129 8.51 -39.48 -48.07
C CYS A 129 9.56 -40.54 -47.67
N CYS A 130 9.30 -41.31 -46.62
CA CYS A 130 9.98 -42.59 -46.39
C CYS A 130 9.18 -43.69 -47.09
N SER A 131 9.66 -44.10 -48.27
CA SER A 131 9.33 -45.39 -48.90
C SER A 131 10.41 -46.41 -48.53
N GLY A 132 9.99 -47.66 -48.33
CA GLY A 132 10.76 -48.71 -47.65
C GLY A 132 11.92 -49.34 -48.41
N HIS A 133 12.61 -50.25 -47.71
CA HIS A 133 12.86 -51.66 -48.04
C HIS A 133 13.26 -52.38 -46.74
#